data_AF-A0A930F0X7-F1
#
_entry.id   AF-A0A930F0X7-F1
#
_cell.length_a   1.000
_cell.length_b   1.000
_cell.length_c   1.000
_cell.angle_alpha   90.00
_cell.angle_beta   90.00
_cell.angle_gamma   90.00
#
_symmetry.space_group_name_H-M   'P 1'
#
loop_
_entity.id
_entity.type
_entity.pdbx_description
1 polymer ?
#
loop_
_entity_poly.entity_id
_entity_poly.type
_entity_poly.pdbx_seq_one_letter_code
_entity_poly.pdbx_strand_id
1 'polypeptide(L)'
;MYKALDNLIENISPQPYVVLLSATPQNNTPSDLKNQIYLFQRERHNTTLDRILGRNLSAFFSKIESQYEQLKKDPKANNDELIALSKKVRACVLDDLLVRRTRTDIKKYYQTDADGIKFPQVKGPNLLKYEMDDELVQLFLDTMEKIAPFSTIKNEIVFEEGSLNYYRYRAIEYLVNQEDRSLYKNRNLNVENISRRLARIMQILLVKRLESSFSAFKISLRNLQQYTENMITMLKDDVVFICPDIDVNAELNIELKSKKYGKKVTKEDCYNDIRKKIKQKGGKNKEFRTADFSEKYLIDLQEDKEIIDVLCKRWDRFNDDPKLDVFTREIYQTLFNKEINNPNGYDKPKLVIFTEALATLQ
;
A
#
# COMPACT_ATOMS: atom_id res chain seq x y z
N MET A 1 -23.08 -17.91 -3.19
CA MET A 1 -21.62 -17.65 -3.34
C MET A 1 -21.01 -18.99 -3.73
N TYR A 2 -20.13 -19.03 -4.73
CA TYR A 2 -19.69 -20.24 -5.48
C TYR A 2 -20.71 -20.90 -6.42
N LYS A 3 -21.68 -20.14 -6.96
CA LYS A 3 -22.72 -20.67 -7.88
C LYS A 3 -22.14 -21.48 -9.05
N ALA A 4 -21.02 -21.04 -9.62
CA ALA A 4 -20.38 -21.74 -10.73
C ALA A 4 -19.83 -23.12 -10.31
N LEU A 5 -19.26 -23.21 -9.11
CA LEU A 5 -18.73 -24.47 -8.56
C LEU A 5 -19.88 -25.38 -8.12
N ASP A 6 -20.93 -24.82 -7.50
CA ASP A 6 -22.13 -25.57 -7.11
C ASP A 6 -22.79 -26.21 -8.32
N ASN A 7 -23.01 -25.43 -9.39
CA ASN A 7 -23.53 -25.91 -10.66
C ASN A 7 -22.64 -27.01 -11.27
N LEU A 8 -21.31 -26.85 -11.20
CA LEU A 8 -20.38 -27.85 -11.74
C LEU A 8 -20.48 -29.18 -10.99
N ILE A 9 -20.54 -29.13 -9.66
CA ILE A 9 -20.64 -30.32 -8.81
C ILE A 9 -22.01 -30.99 -8.97
N GLU A 10 -23.10 -30.23 -9.10
CA GLU A 10 -24.46 -30.76 -9.34
C GLU A 10 -24.58 -31.50 -10.68
N ASN A 11 -23.77 -31.14 -11.67
CA ASN A 11 -23.76 -31.76 -12.99
C ASN A 11 -22.93 -33.06 -13.07
N ILE A 12 -22.26 -33.48 -12.00
CA ILE A 12 -21.41 -34.69 -11.98
C ILE A 12 -22.14 -35.81 -11.23
N SER A 13 -22.31 -36.97 -11.89
CA SER A 13 -22.90 -38.18 -11.31
C SER A 13 -21.97 -39.39 -11.49
N PRO A 14 -21.63 -40.14 -10.41
CA PRO A 14 -22.05 -39.94 -9.02
C PRO A 14 -21.44 -38.67 -8.41
N GLN A 15 -22.00 -38.22 -7.29
CA GLN A 15 -21.56 -36.98 -6.63
C GLN A 15 -20.05 -37.02 -6.34
N PRO A 16 -19.28 -36.01 -6.76
CA PRO A 16 -17.83 -36.04 -6.63
C PRO A 16 -17.37 -35.74 -5.21
N TYR A 17 -16.24 -36.32 -4.82
CA TYR A 17 -15.53 -35.92 -3.60
C TYR A 17 -14.84 -34.57 -3.81
N VAL A 18 -14.98 -33.67 -2.83
CA VAL A 18 -14.42 -32.31 -2.89
C VAL A 18 -13.30 -32.17 -1.85
N VAL A 19 -12.12 -31.76 -2.31
CA VAL A 19 -10.96 -31.50 -1.45
C VAL A 19 -10.52 -30.05 -1.64
N LEU A 20 -10.37 -29.30 -0.54
CA LEU A 20 -9.89 -27.92 -0.55
C LEU A 20 -8.43 -27.86 -0.12
N LEU A 21 -7.56 -27.37 -1.01
CA LEU A 21 -6.17 -27.08 -0.69
C LEU A 21 -6.03 -25.61 -0.25
N SER A 22 -5.60 -25.37 0.99
CA SER A 22 -5.41 -24.03 1.53
C SER A 22 -4.17 -23.96 2.42
N ALA A 23 -3.32 -22.96 2.19
CA ALA A 23 -2.14 -22.71 3.00
C ALA A 23 -2.49 -22.12 4.39
N THR A 24 -3.66 -21.47 4.55
CA THR A 24 -4.02 -20.73 5.75
C THR A 24 -5.52 -20.85 6.09
N PRO A 25 -5.98 -22.02 6.58
CA PRO A 25 -7.36 -22.16 7.01
C PRO A 25 -7.67 -21.38 8.32
N GLN A 26 -6.65 -21.05 9.12
CA GLN A 26 -6.83 -20.51 10.49
C GLN A 26 -6.79 -18.97 10.60
N ASN A 27 -6.35 -18.23 9.57
CA ASN A 27 -6.32 -16.76 9.57
C ASN A 27 -7.58 -16.12 8.96
N ASN A 28 -8.66 -16.89 8.87
CA ASN A 28 -9.92 -16.51 8.22
C ASN A 28 -10.95 -16.07 9.26
N THR A 29 -11.88 -15.19 8.89
CA THR A 29 -13.03 -14.88 9.76
C THR A 29 -13.93 -16.11 9.92
N PRO A 30 -14.76 -16.19 10.98
CA PRO A 30 -15.71 -17.29 11.10
C PRO A 30 -16.62 -17.45 9.88
N SER A 31 -17.01 -16.35 9.23
CA SER A 31 -17.81 -16.37 8.01
C SER A 31 -17.05 -16.94 6.81
N ASP A 32 -15.77 -16.61 6.67
CA ASP A 32 -14.93 -17.17 5.60
C ASP A 32 -14.78 -18.68 5.78
N LEU A 33 -14.56 -19.13 7.01
CA LEU A 33 -14.42 -20.54 7.33
C LEU A 33 -15.73 -21.31 7.09
N LYS A 34 -16.87 -20.74 7.52
CA LYS A 34 -18.21 -21.27 7.22
C LYS A 34 -18.40 -21.48 5.72
N ASN A 35 -18.05 -20.46 4.92
CA ASN A 35 -18.20 -20.50 3.47
C ASN A 35 -17.30 -21.56 2.82
N GLN A 36 -16.08 -21.79 3.34
CA GLN A 36 -15.20 -22.87 2.87
C GLN A 36 -15.76 -24.25 3.19
N ILE A 37 -16.29 -24.45 4.39
CA ILE A 37 -16.83 -25.74 4.83
C ILE A 37 -18.08 -26.13 4.03
N TYR A 38 -18.91 -25.16 3.65
CA TYR A 38 -20.10 -25.38 2.83
C TYR A 38 -19.81 -25.98 1.46
N LEU A 39 -18.56 -25.95 0.98
CA LEU A 39 -18.16 -26.61 -0.27
C LEU A 39 -18.25 -28.13 -0.18
N PHE A 40 -17.97 -28.70 0.99
CA PHE A 40 -17.93 -30.16 1.19
C PHE A 40 -18.92 -30.67 2.25
N GLN A 41 -19.50 -29.80 3.09
CA GLN A 41 -20.64 -30.11 3.98
C GLN A 41 -21.92 -29.42 3.47
N ARG A 42 -22.59 -30.06 2.50
CA ARG A 42 -23.78 -29.49 1.82
C ARG A 42 -25.05 -29.55 2.69
N GLU A 43 -25.18 -30.52 3.57
CA GLU A 43 -26.29 -30.65 4.52
C GLU A 43 -26.10 -29.75 5.75
N ARG A 44 -26.33 -28.44 5.58
CA ARG A 44 -26.06 -27.41 6.60
C ARG A 44 -26.84 -27.59 7.91
N HIS A 45 -27.98 -28.25 7.84
CA HIS A 45 -28.91 -28.48 8.96
C HIS A 45 -28.86 -29.91 9.50
N ASN A 46 -28.06 -30.77 8.88
CA ASN A 46 -27.86 -32.17 9.27
C ASN A 46 -26.43 -32.59 8.94
N THR A 47 -25.45 -31.93 9.56
CA THR A 47 -24.04 -32.21 9.31
C THR A 47 -23.62 -33.57 9.89
N THR A 48 -22.63 -34.20 9.25
CA THR A 48 -21.96 -35.41 9.75
C THR A 48 -20.98 -35.14 10.90
N LEU A 49 -20.80 -33.87 11.28
CA LEU A 49 -19.95 -33.45 12.38
C LEU A 49 -20.67 -33.60 13.73
N ASP A 50 -20.43 -34.73 14.40
CA ASP A 50 -21.11 -35.12 15.64
C ASP A 50 -20.80 -34.20 16.84
N ARG A 51 -19.69 -33.47 16.80
CA ARG A 51 -19.29 -32.55 17.85
C ARG A 51 -20.10 -31.24 17.85
N ILE A 52 -20.98 -31.04 16.87
CA ILE A 52 -21.88 -29.89 16.78
C ILE A 52 -23.24 -30.25 17.36
N LEU A 53 -23.60 -29.60 18.48
CA LEU A 53 -24.91 -29.78 19.12
C LEU A 53 -26.05 -29.53 18.13
N GLY A 54 -26.94 -30.53 17.99
CA GLY A 54 -28.08 -30.48 17.08
C GLY A 54 -27.72 -30.62 15.60
N ARG A 55 -26.47 -31.00 15.25
CA ARG A 55 -25.98 -31.22 13.87
C ARG A 55 -26.32 -30.07 12.91
N ASN A 56 -26.46 -28.85 13.43
CA ASN A 56 -26.81 -27.67 12.66
C ASN A 56 -25.59 -26.73 12.56
N LEU A 57 -24.86 -26.89 11.46
CA LEU A 57 -23.65 -26.14 11.16
C LEU A 57 -23.94 -24.65 11.00
N SER A 58 -25.08 -24.30 10.40
CA SER A 58 -25.50 -22.91 10.19
C SER A 58 -25.78 -22.18 11.50
N ALA A 59 -26.47 -22.84 12.44
CA ALA A 59 -26.75 -22.28 13.76
C ALA A 59 -25.46 -22.13 14.59
N PHE A 60 -24.55 -23.12 14.52
CA PHE A 60 -23.25 -23.05 15.18
C PHE A 60 -22.46 -21.82 14.72
N PHE A 61 -22.25 -21.65 13.41
CA PHE A 61 -21.46 -20.53 12.91
C PHE A 61 -22.16 -19.17 13.11
N SER A 62 -23.49 -19.10 13.04
CA SER A 62 -24.22 -17.87 13.37
C SER A 62 -23.93 -17.40 14.80
N LYS A 63 -23.84 -18.35 15.76
CA LYS A 63 -23.47 -18.03 17.14
C LYS A 63 -22.02 -17.57 17.26
N ILE A 64 -21.09 -18.24 16.56
CA ILE A 64 -19.67 -17.87 16.54
C ILE A 64 -19.46 -16.48 15.92
N GLU A 65 -20.13 -16.17 14.80
CA GLU A 65 -20.07 -14.87 14.12
C GLU A 65 -20.58 -13.74 15.02
N SER A 66 -21.71 -13.94 15.70
CA SER A 66 -22.26 -12.96 16.64
C SER A 66 -21.28 -12.66 17.79
N GLN A 67 -20.70 -13.70 18.40
CA GLN A 67 -19.70 -13.54 19.46
C GLN A 67 -18.44 -12.84 18.93
N TYR A 68 -17.96 -13.22 17.75
CA TYR A 68 -16.79 -12.60 17.12
C TYR A 68 -16.99 -11.10 16.86
N GLU A 69 -18.15 -10.71 16.32
CA GLU A 69 -18.47 -9.30 16.04
C GLU A 69 -18.65 -8.47 17.31
N GLN A 70 -19.19 -9.07 18.39
CA GLN A 70 -19.27 -8.41 19.69
C GLN A 70 -17.87 -8.12 20.25
N LEU A 71 -16.97 -9.11 20.24
CA LEU A 71 -15.60 -8.98 20.74
C LEU A 71 -14.77 -8.00 19.92
N LYS A 72 -14.99 -7.93 18.60
CA LYS A 72 -14.27 -7.00 17.73
C LYS A 72 -14.64 -5.54 17.97
N LYS A 73 -15.86 -5.27 18.45
CA LYS A 73 -16.37 -3.92 18.71
C LYS A 73 -16.02 -3.40 20.10
N ASP A 74 -15.62 -4.26 21.02
CA ASP A 74 -15.28 -3.87 22.38
C ASP A 74 -13.80 -3.43 22.48
N PRO A 75 -13.52 -2.14 22.78
CA PRO A 75 -12.16 -1.64 22.92
C PRO A 75 -11.41 -2.18 24.17
N LYS A 76 -12.11 -2.90 25.07
CA LYS A 76 -11.53 -3.56 26.26
C LYS A 76 -11.43 -5.08 26.13
N ALA A 77 -11.84 -5.66 25.00
CA ALA A 77 -11.81 -7.11 24.82
C ALA A 77 -10.38 -7.65 24.94
N ASN A 78 -10.19 -8.62 25.83
CA ASN A 78 -8.95 -9.35 25.97
C ASN A 78 -8.88 -10.47 24.90
N ASN A 79 -7.69 -10.76 24.39
CA ASN A 79 -7.48 -11.77 23.33
C ASN A 79 -7.88 -13.19 23.75
N ASP A 80 -8.01 -13.46 25.06
CA ASP A 80 -8.34 -14.79 25.60
C ASP A 80 -9.69 -15.33 25.10
N GLU A 81 -10.71 -14.47 24.98
CA GLU A 81 -12.04 -14.87 24.52
C GLU A 81 -12.05 -15.22 23.02
N LEU A 82 -11.28 -14.48 22.21
CA LEU A 82 -11.06 -14.80 20.80
C LEU A 82 -10.30 -16.13 20.64
N ILE A 83 -9.32 -16.38 21.49
CA ILE A 83 -8.57 -17.66 21.50
C ILE A 83 -9.51 -18.81 21.87
N ALA A 84 -10.38 -18.64 22.87
CA ALA A 84 -11.36 -19.65 23.25
C ALA A 84 -12.35 -19.95 22.12
N LEU A 85 -12.85 -18.91 21.44
CA LEU A 85 -13.73 -19.05 20.28
C LEU A 85 -13.06 -19.83 19.15
N SER A 86 -11.81 -19.52 18.83
CA SER A 86 -11.01 -20.22 17.82
C SER A 86 -10.78 -21.69 18.19
N LYS A 87 -10.45 -21.99 19.46
CA LYS A 87 -10.29 -23.36 19.97
C LYS A 87 -11.59 -24.16 19.84
N LYS A 88 -12.73 -23.54 20.13
CA LYS A 88 -14.05 -24.18 19.99
C LYS A 88 -14.35 -24.56 18.55
N VAL A 89 -14.12 -23.64 17.60
CA VAL A 89 -14.29 -23.94 16.17
C VAL A 89 -13.35 -25.06 15.73
N ARG A 90 -12.09 -25.05 16.19
CA ARG A 90 -11.14 -26.11 15.89
C ARG A 90 -11.64 -27.48 16.38
N ALA A 91 -11.99 -27.59 17.65
CA ALA A 91 -12.38 -28.84 18.28
C ALA A 91 -13.69 -29.42 17.73
N CYS A 92 -14.68 -28.57 17.43
CA CYS A 92 -16.00 -29.01 16.98
C CYS A 92 -16.11 -29.23 15.46
N VAL A 93 -15.17 -28.69 14.67
CA VAL A 93 -15.31 -28.63 13.20
C VAL A 93 -14.02 -29.00 12.50
N LEU A 94 -12.92 -28.31 12.79
CA LEU A 94 -11.69 -28.46 12.00
C LEU A 94 -10.96 -29.76 12.28
N ASP A 95 -11.00 -30.29 13.50
CA ASP A 95 -10.30 -31.54 13.83
C ASP A 95 -10.79 -32.73 12.98
N ASP A 96 -12.07 -32.72 12.58
CA ASP A 96 -12.68 -33.79 11.78
C ASP A 96 -12.52 -33.56 10.25
N LEU A 97 -12.21 -32.32 9.83
CA LEU A 97 -12.19 -31.92 8.41
C LEU A 97 -10.81 -31.55 7.87
N LEU A 98 -9.91 -31.09 8.74
CA LEU A 98 -8.63 -30.51 8.36
C LEU A 98 -7.50 -31.49 8.58
N VAL A 99 -6.90 -31.95 7.48
CA VAL A 99 -5.58 -32.56 7.52
C VAL A 99 -4.54 -31.45 7.39
N ARG A 100 -3.87 -31.11 8.50
CA ARG A 100 -2.74 -30.18 8.54
C ARG A 100 -1.45 -30.90 8.90
N ARG A 101 -0.39 -30.62 8.16
CA ARG A 101 0.99 -31.06 8.46
C ARG A 101 1.91 -29.86 8.38
N THR A 102 2.58 -29.54 9.48
CA THR A 102 3.65 -28.54 9.51
C THR A 102 5.01 -29.23 9.29
N ARG A 103 6.04 -28.44 8.96
CA ARG A 103 7.42 -28.95 8.86
C ARG A 103 7.86 -29.63 10.16
N THR A 104 7.41 -29.12 11.30
CA THR A 104 7.67 -29.70 12.63
C THR A 104 6.95 -31.04 12.80
N ASP A 105 5.69 -31.14 12.37
CA ASP A 105 4.93 -32.39 12.45
C ASP A 105 5.55 -33.50 11.60
N ILE A 106 5.99 -33.16 10.38
CA ILE A 106 6.65 -34.10 9.47
C ILE A 106 7.94 -34.63 10.09
N LYS A 107 8.82 -33.75 10.61
CA LYS A 107 10.06 -34.15 11.28
C LYS A 107 9.83 -35.01 12.52
N LYS A 108 8.72 -34.78 13.25
CA LYS A 108 8.45 -35.47 14.52
C LYS A 108 7.76 -36.82 14.33
N TYR A 109 6.79 -36.91 13.42
CA TYR A 109 5.88 -38.05 13.31
C TYR A 109 6.05 -38.87 12.03
N TYR A 110 6.80 -38.37 11.04
CA TYR A 110 6.94 -38.99 9.71
C TYR A 110 8.43 -39.17 9.34
N GLN A 111 9.25 -39.64 10.28
CA GLN A 111 10.71 -39.69 10.09
C GLN A 111 11.13 -40.57 8.90
N THR A 112 10.50 -41.73 8.74
CA THR A 112 10.76 -42.66 7.63
C THR A 112 10.36 -42.09 6.26
N ASP A 113 9.24 -41.35 6.21
CA ASP A 113 8.75 -40.73 4.97
C ASP A 113 9.47 -39.41 4.66
N ALA A 114 10.12 -38.82 5.67
CA ALA A 114 10.91 -37.61 5.55
C ALA A 114 12.37 -37.88 5.12
N ASP A 115 12.78 -39.15 4.99
CA ASP A 115 14.11 -39.51 4.50
C ASP A 115 14.29 -38.98 3.07
N GLY A 116 15.31 -38.13 2.91
CA GLY A 116 15.60 -37.40 1.66
C GLY A 116 14.97 -36.00 1.54
N ILE A 117 14.07 -35.60 2.45
CA ILE A 117 13.46 -34.26 2.44
C ILE A 117 14.23 -33.30 3.35
N LYS A 118 14.99 -32.37 2.77
CA LYS A 118 15.58 -31.25 3.53
C LYS A 118 14.66 -30.04 3.48
N PHE A 119 14.12 -29.68 4.64
CA PHE A 119 13.36 -28.42 4.80
C PHE A 119 14.31 -27.22 4.84
N PRO A 120 14.00 -26.13 4.12
CA PRO A 120 14.78 -24.90 4.20
C PRO A 120 14.68 -24.30 5.60
N GLN A 121 15.82 -23.87 6.14
CA GLN A 121 15.89 -23.16 7.42
C GLN A 121 15.54 -21.69 7.21
N VAL A 122 14.62 -21.18 8.03
CA VAL A 122 14.30 -19.75 8.05
C VAL A 122 15.49 -19.03 8.68
N LYS A 123 16.21 -18.24 7.88
CA LYS A 123 17.23 -17.31 8.36
C LYS A 123 16.63 -15.91 8.45
N GLY A 124 17.14 -15.11 9.39
CA GLY A 124 16.79 -13.69 9.49
C GLY A 124 17.25 -12.90 8.26
N PRO A 125 16.90 -11.60 8.17
CA PRO A 125 17.35 -10.75 7.08
C PRO A 125 18.89 -10.64 7.09
N ASN A 126 19.51 -10.89 5.94
CA ASN A 126 20.94 -10.64 5.75
C ASN A 126 21.12 -9.22 5.23
N LEU A 127 21.89 -8.40 5.95
CA LEU A 127 22.17 -7.03 5.54
C LEU A 127 23.16 -7.03 4.36
N LEU A 128 22.75 -6.47 3.24
CA LEU A 128 23.65 -6.13 2.14
C LEU A 128 24.14 -4.69 2.35
N LYS A 129 25.44 -4.53 2.63
CA LYS A 129 26.05 -3.22 2.88
C LYS A 129 26.54 -2.63 1.57
N TYR A 130 26.29 -1.35 1.39
CA TYR A 130 26.86 -0.53 0.32
C TYR A 130 27.59 0.66 0.94
N GLU A 131 28.54 1.21 0.20
CA GLU A 131 29.31 2.39 0.60
C GLU A 131 28.91 3.54 -0.31
N MET A 132 28.78 4.72 0.28
CA MET A 132 28.59 5.98 -0.46
C MET A 132 29.92 6.71 -0.42
N ASP A 133 30.33 7.29 -1.54
CA ASP A 133 31.47 8.21 -1.55
C ASP A 133 31.13 9.50 -0.80
N ASP A 134 32.15 10.30 -0.51
CA ASP A 134 32.00 11.53 0.27
C ASP A 134 31.02 12.52 -0.37
N GLU A 135 30.97 12.60 -1.71
CA GLU A 135 30.11 13.53 -2.44
C GLU A 135 28.63 13.12 -2.32
N LEU A 136 28.35 11.83 -2.46
CA LEU A 136 27.02 11.24 -2.32
C LEU A 136 26.52 11.30 -0.87
N VAL A 137 27.40 11.11 0.12
CA VAL A 137 27.05 11.30 1.53
C VAL A 137 26.60 12.74 1.78
N GLN A 138 27.37 13.73 1.30
CA GLN A 138 26.99 15.13 1.45
C GLN A 138 25.67 15.43 0.73
N LEU A 139 25.48 14.93 -0.49
CA LEU A 139 24.20 15.09 -1.21
C LEU A 139 23.03 14.50 -0.43
N PHE A 140 23.19 13.30 0.14
CA PHE A 140 22.16 12.64 0.91
C PHE A 140 21.79 13.42 2.16
N LEU A 141 22.78 13.87 2.93
CA LEU A 141 22.58 14.66 4.15
C LEU A 141 21.88 15.97 3.85
N ASP A 142 22.38 16.74 2.88
CA ASP A 142 21.75 18.00 2.45
C ASP A 142 20.31 17.78 1.98
N THR A 143 20.07 16.68 1.26
CA THR A 143 18.72 16.33 0.81
C THR A 143 17.81 16.08 2.00
N MET A 144 18.26 15.31 2.98
CA MET A 144 17.48 15.02 4.20
C MET A 144 17.16 16.28 5.00
N GLU A 145 18.12 17.20 5.15
CA GLU A 145 17.87 18.50 5.77
C GLU A 145 16.80 19.30 5.04
N LYS A 146 16.75 19.23 3.70
CA LYS A 146 15.75 19.94 2.91
C LYS A 146 14.39 19.27 2.88
N ILE A 147 14.32 17.94 2.79
CA ILE A 147 13.03 17.25 2.62
C ILE A 147 12.38 16.87 3.95
N ALA A 148 13.17 16.62 5.00
CA ALA A 148 12.72 16.11 6.29
C ALA A 148 13.64 16.52 7.46
N PRO A 149 13.75 17.84 7.74
CA PRO A 149 14.61 18.33 8.81
C PRO A 149 14.17 17.80 10.17
N PHE A 150 15.14 17.38 10.98
CA PHE A 150 14.91 16.84 12.31
C PHE A 150 15.21 17.88 13.39
N SER A 151 14.21 18.23 14.19
CA SER A 151 14.39 19.11 15.34
C SER A 151 14.85 18.31 16.54
N THR A 152 16.09 18.53 16.98
CA THR A 152 16.63 17.93 18.22
C THR A 152 15.87 18.39 19.46
N ILE A 153 15.36 19.63 19.47
CA ILE A 153 14.60 20.20 20.58
C ILE A 153 13.25 19.51 20.74
N LYS A 154 12.53 19.27 19.63
CA LYS A 154 11.21 18.63 19.65
C LYS A 154 11.28 17.10 19.52
N ASN A 155 12.46 16.56 19.24
CA ASN A 155 12.71 15.14 18.97
C ASN A 155 11.79 14.57 17.88
N GLU A 156 11.54 15.36 16.83
CA GLU A 156 10.67 15.00 15.72
C GLU A 156 11.10 15.69 14.41
N ILE A 157 10.66 15.14 13.27
CA ILE A 157 10.79 15.83 11.98
C ILE A 157 9.78 16.96 11.94
N VAL A 158 10.24 18.14 11.55
CA VAL A 158 9.45 19.38 11.52
C VAL A 158 9.33 19.92 10.10
N PHE A 159 8.51 20.95 9.95
CA PHE A 159 8.54 21.84 8.80
C PHE A 159 9.13 23.17 9.27
N GLU A 160 10.23 23.60 8.66
CA GLU A 160 10.95 24.82 9.01
C GLU A 160 11.29 25.66 7.78
N GLU A 161 11.66 26.91 8.02
CA GLU A 161 12.06 27.84 6.96
C GLU A 161 13.32 27.33 6.25
N GLY A 162 13.36 27.43 4.92
CA GLY A 162 14.46 26.89 4.12
C GLY A 162 14.43 25.37 3.91
N SER A 163 13.33 24.70 4.30
CA SER A 163 13.04 23.29 4.03
C SER A 163 11.70 23.13 3.28
N LEU A 164 11.46 21.95 2.71
CA LEU A 164 10.20 21.64 2.04
C LEU A 164 9.06 21.57 3.05
N ASN A 165 8.09 22.43 2.83
CA ASN A 165 6.86 22.53 3.61
C ASN A 165 5.66 21.86 2.93
N TYR A 166 5.87 21.35 1.71
CA TYR A 166 4.93 20.57 0.92
C TYR A 166 3.62 21.34 0.66
N TYR A 167 3.72 22.63 0.37
CA TYR A 167 2.60 23.57 0.22
C TYR A 167 1.62 23.16 -0.89
N ARG A 168 2.11 22.45 -1.91
CA ARG A 168 1.26 21.82 -2.94
C ARG A 168 0.13 20.96 -2.35
N TYR A 169 0.38 20.30 -1.22
CA TYR A 169 -0.58 19.42 -0.55
C TYR A 169 -1.36 20.12 0.56
N ARG A 170 -1.13 21.42 0.74
CA ARG A 170 -1.71 22.25 1.78
C ARG A 170 -2.65 23.33 1.24
N ALA A 171 -2.92 23.33 -0.08
CA ALA A 171 -3.77 24.31 -0.78
C ALA A 171 -5.05 24.74 -0.02
N ILE A 172 -5.77 23.78 0.56
CA ILE A 172 -7.03 24.05 1.25
C ILE A 172 -6.87 24.92 2.51
N GLU A 173 -5.70 24.92 3.15
CA GLU A 173 -5.44 25.76 4.33
C GLU A 173 -5.31 27.25 3.98
N TYR A 174 -5.00 27.56 2.72
CA TYR A 174 -4.85 28.91 2.19
C TYR A 174 -6.17 29.50 1.66
N LEU A 175 -7.26 28.73 1.63
CA LEU A 175 -8.58 29.25 1.25
C LEU A 175 -9.04 30.32 2.25
N VAL A 176 -9.42 31.49 1.75
CA VAL A 176 -9.83 32.64 2.57
C VAL A 176 -11.27 32.47 3.06
N ASN A 177 -12.17 32.00 2.19
CA ASN A 177 -13.59 31.82 2.51
C ASN A 177 -13.82 30.60 3.43
N GLN A 178 -14.55 30.80 4.53
CA GLN A 178 -14.89 29.72 5.46
C GLN A 178 -15.85 28.67 4.90
N GLU A 179 -16.73 29.03 3.96
CA GLU A 179 -17.64 28.08 3.30
C GLU A 179 -16.84 27.06 2.49
N ASP A 180 -15.87 27.54 1.71
CA ASP A 180 -14.97 26.72 0.91
C ASP A 180 -14.08 25.83 1.77
N ARG A 181 -13.53 26.36 2.86
CA ARG A 181 -12.83 25.55 3.87
C ARG A 181 -13.73 24.46 4.44
N SER A 182 -15.01 24.75 4.66
CA SER A 182 -15.95 23.81 5.27
C SER A 182 -16.31 22.64 4.36
N LEU A 183 -16.20 22.78 3.04
CA LEU A 183 -16.33 21.68 2.07
C LEU A 183 -15.31 20.56 2.34
N TYR A 184 -14.12 20.91 2.79
CA TYR A 184 -13.01 19.96 3.01
C TYR A 184 -12.87 19.48 4.45
N LYS A 185 -13.61 20.06 5.40
CA LYS A 185 -13.64 19.56 6.78
C LYS A 185 -14.18 18.13 6.84
N ASN A 186 -13.75 17.41 7.87
CA ASN A 186 -14.31 16.12 8.25
C ASN A 186 -14.70 16.19 9.73
N ARG A 187 -15.64 15.34 10.19
CA ARG A 187 -16.34 15.49 11.49
C ARG A 187 -15.44 15.79 12.69
N ASN A 188 -14.19 15.30 12.68
CA ASN A 188 -13.23 15.46 13.78
C ASN A 188 -11.92 16.19 13.38
N LEU A 189 -11.82 16.74 12.16
CA LEU A 189 -10.57 17.34 11.67
C LEU A 189 -10.84 18.65 10.94
N ASN A 190 -10.12 19.70 11.35
CA ASN A 190 -10.06 20.96 10.62
C ASN A 190 -9.14 20.86 9.40
N VAL A 191 -9.19 21.89 8.56
CA VAL A 191 -8.51 21.94 7.26
C VAL A 191 -6.99 21.95 7.42
N GLU A 192 -6.50 22.62 8.46
CA GLU A 192 -5.08 22.72 8.81
C GLU A 192 -4.53 21.34 9.19
N ASN A 193 -5.25 20.57 10.00
CA ASN A 193 -4.83 19.22 10.38
C ASN A 193 -4.86 18.26 9.18
N ILE A 194 -5.84 18.39 8.28
CA ILE A 194 -5.91 17.57 7.05
C ILE A 194 -4.71 17.88 6.15
N SER A 195 -4.46 19.17 5.89
CA SER A 195 -3.36 19.66 5.06
C SER A 195 -2.01 19.23 5.60
N ARG A 196 -1.77 19.42 6.89
CA ARG A 196 -0.51 19.04 7.56
C ARG A 196 -0.30 17.54 7.56
N ARG A 197 -1.35 16.74 7.75
CA ARG A 197 -1.26 15.27 7.65
C ARG A 197 -0.92 14.83 6.23
N LEU A 198 -1.54 15.44 5.22
CA LEU A 198 -1.24 15.11 3.82
C LEU A 198 0.21 15.49 3.45
N ALA A 199 0.66 16.69 3.83
CA ALA A 199 2.05 17.12 3.70
C ALA A 199 3.02 16.12 4.37
N ARG A 200 2.71 15.70 5.61
CA ARG A 200 3.51 14.73 6.36
C ARG A 200 3.55 13.35 5.69
N ILE A 201 2.43 12.88 5.12
CA ILE A 201 2.39 11.64 4.34
C ILE A 201 3.31 11.77 3.12
N MET A 202 3.23 12.88 2.38
CA MET A 202 4.06 13.09 1.19
C MET A 202 5.55 13.19 1.53
N GLN A 203 5.88 13.82 2.65
CA GLN A 203 7.24 13.85 3.20
C GLN A 203 7.77 12.45 3.50
N ILE A 204 7.00 11.64 4.23
CA ILE A 204 7.37 10.25 4.55
C ILE A 204 7.57 9.44 3.26
N LEU A 205 6.65 9.57 2.30
CA LEU A 205 6.76 8.86 1.02
C LEU A 205 8.00 9.27 0.24
N LEU A 206 8.39 10.55 0.26
CA LEU A 206 9.58 11.03 -0.43
C LEU A 206 10.86 10.49 0.22
N VAL A 207 10.96 10.52 1.55
CA VAL A 207 12.08 9.94 2.32
C VAL A 207 12.21 8.44 2.07
N LYS A 208 11.10 7.70 2.11
CA LYS A 208 11.13 6.26 1.81
C LYS A 208 11.64 5.95 0.41
N ARG A 209 11.33 6.79 -0.57
CA ARG A 209 11.83 6.60 -1.94
C ARG A 209 13.33 6.90 -2.04
N LEU A 210 13.83 7.89 -1.30
CA LEU A 210 15.26 8.17 -1.18
C LEU A 210 16.02 6.95 -0.62
N GLU A 211 15.52 6.38 0.47
CA GLU A 211 16.08 5.18 1.10
C GLU A 211 15.98 3.94 0.21
N SER A 212 14.90 3.82 -0.56
CA SER A 212 14.60 2.64 -1.37
C SER A 212 15.43 2.57 -2.66
N SER A 213 15.44 3.62 -3.46
CA SER A 213 16.15 3.66 -4.75
C SER A 213 16.34 5.09 -5.22
N PHE A 214 17.56 5.43 -5.65
CA PHE A 214 17.86 6.77 -6.17
C PHE A 214 17.05 7.09 -7.44
N SER A 215 16.85 6.10 -8.32
CA SER A 215 15.97 6.26 -9.48
C SER A 215 14.52 6.59 -9.07
N ALA A 216 13.95 5.83 -8.13
CA ALA A 216 12.61 6.07 -7.63
C ALA A 216 12.49 7.45 -6.96
N PHE A 217 13.51 7.87 -6.23
CA PHE A 217 13.58 9.19 -5.62
C PHE A 217 13.60 10.31 -6.67
N LYS A 218 14.48 10.24 -7.68
CA LYS A 218 14.56 11.23 -8.77
C LYS A 218 13.23 11.41 -9.49
N ILE A 219 12.57 10.30 -9.84
CA ILE A 219 11.25 10.32 -10.49
C ILE A 219 10.22 11.00 -9.57
N SER A 220 10.30 10.76 -8.28
CA SER A 220 9.39 11.36 -7.29
C SER A 220 9.59 12.85 -7.13
N LEU A 221 10.85 13.28 -7.13
CA LEU A 221 11.21 14.67 -7.04
C LEU A 221 10.80 15.43 -8.32
N ARG A 222 11.00 14.84 -9.50
CA ARG A 222 10.51 15.36 -10.79
C ARG A 222 8.98 15.46 -10.82
N ASN A 223 8.28 14.45 -10.30
CA ASN A 223 6.82 14.50 -10.17
C ASN A 223 6.38 15.62 -9.23
N LEU A 224 7.03 15.76 -8.07
CA LEU A 224 6.75 16.85 -7.13
C LEU A 224 7.00 18.22 -7.77
N GLN A 225 8.12 18.38 -8.50
CA GLN A 225 8.46 19.57 -9.28
C GLN A 225 7.34 19.93 -10.26
N GLN A 226 6.89 18.97 -11.06
CA GLN A 226 5.81 19.16 -12.04
C GLN A 226 4.49 19.50 -11.35
N TYR A 227 4.16 18.84 -10.23
CA TYR A 227 2.90 19.06 -9.52
C TYR A 227 2.84 20.43 -8.86
N THR A 228 3.97 20.92 -8.35
CA THR A 228 4.12 22.28 -7.83
C THR A 228 4.05 23.30 -8.95
N GLU A 229 4.74 23.07 -10.08
CA GLU A 229 4.67 23.93 -11.27
C GLU A 229 3.24 24.05 -11.81
N ASN A 230 2.51 22.93 -11.90
CA ASN A 230 1.12 22.90 -12.30
C ASN A 230 0.24 23.78 -11.39
N MET A 231 0.47 23.74 -10.07
CA MET A 231 -0.28 24.55 -9.11
C MET A 231 0.03 26.04 -9.25
N ILE A 232 1.30 26.41 -9.37
CA ILE A 232 1.75 27.79 -9.63
C ILE A 232 1.12 28.30 -10.94
N THR A 233 1.15 27.46 -11.97
CA THR A 233 0.59 27.76 -13.29
C THR A 233 -0.93 27.97 -13.22
N MET A 234 -1.66 27.14 -12.47
CA MET A 234 -3.10 27.32 -12.24
C MET A 234 -3.43 28.63 -11.50
N LEU A 235 -2.61 29.03 -10.52
CA LEU A 235 -2.76 30.31 -9.82
C LEU A 235 -2.49 31.50 -10.75
N LYS A 236 -1.49 31.41 -11.63
CA LYS A 236 -1.21 32.48 -12.60
C LYS A 236 -2.32 32.64 -13.64
N ASP A 237 -2.97 31.55 -14.01
CA ASP A 237 -4.09 31.53 -14.96
C ASP A 237 -5.46 31.80 -14.33
N ASP A 238 -5.53 32.04 -13.02
CA ASP A 238 -6.77 32.27 -12.27
C ASP A 238 -7.78 31.09 -12.35
N VAL A 239 -7.27 29.85 -12.42
CA VAL A 239 -8.07 28.62 -12.55
C VAL A 239 -7.47 27.47 -11.72
N VAL A 240 -7.76 27.45 -10.43
CA VAL A 240 -7.20 26.48 -9.48
C VAL A 240 -8.17 25.32 -9.23
N PHE A 241 -7.76 24.10 -9.59
CA PHE A 241 -8.56 22.90 -9.35
C PHE A 241 -8.13 22.18 -8.06
N ILE A 242 -9.05 22.07 -7.09
CA ILE A 242 -8.88 21.22 -5.91
C ILE A 242 -9.89 20.06 -6.01
N CYS A 243 -9.41 18.91 -6.46
CA CYS A 243 -10.24 17.75 -6.76
C CYS A 243 -9.70 16.47 -6.12
N PRO A 244 -10.20 16.06 -4.95
CA PRO A 244 -9.74 14.84 -4.27
C PRO A 244 -9.98 13.56 -5.09
N ASP A 245 -11.01 13.55 -5.95
CA ASP A 245 -11.41 12.35 -6.70
C ASP A 245 -10.90 12.36 -8.14
N ILE A 246 -10.16 13.38 -8.57
CA ILE A 246 -9.69 13.54 -9.95
C ILE A 246 -8.17 13.72 -9.91
N ASP A 247 -7.46 12.93 -10.70
CA ASP A 247 -6.03 13.14 -10.91
C ASP A 247 -5.80 14.36 -11.83
N VAL A 248 -5.82 15.55 -11.23
CA VAL A 248 -5.63 16.82 -11.93
C VAL A 248 -4.30 16.84 -12.68
N ASN A 249 -3.23 16.30 -12.10
CA ASN A 249 -1.92 16.35 -12.74
C ASN A 249 -1.86 15.47 -14.00
N ALA A 250 -2.48 14.28 -13.98
CA ALA A 250 -2.63 13.47 -15.17
C ALA A 250 -3.44 14.19 -16.26
N GLU A 251 -4.48 14.93 -15.88
CA GLU A 251 -5.29 15.71 -16.83
C GLU A 251 -4.57 16.91 -17.42
N LEU A 252 -3.60 17.48 -16.71
CA LEU A 252 -2.77 18.60 -17.15
C LEU A 252 -1.56 18.16 -18.00
N ASN A 253 -1.33 16.86 -18.18
CA ASN A 253 -0.24 16.37 -19.02
C ASN A 253 -0.58 16.50 -20.52
N ILE A 254 -0.25 17.67 -21.08
CA ILE A 254 -0.51 18.03 -22.48
C ILE A 254 0.18 17.08 -23.46
N GLU A 255 1.41 16.65 -23.18
CA GLU A 255 2.16 15.77 -24.07
C GLU A 255 1.52 14.39 -24.20
N LEU A 256 1.18 13.77 -23.06
CA LEU A 256 0.52 12.47 -23.03
C LEU A 256 -0.87 12.55 -23.69
N LYS A 257 -1.63 13.62 -23.42
CA LYS A 257 -2.93 13.82 -24.06
C LYS A 257 -2.80 14.04 -25.57
N SER A 258 -1.86 14.86 -26.02
CA SER A 258 -1.65 15.13 -27.44
C SER A 258 -1.29 13.85 -28.19
N LYS A 259 -0.42 13.02 -27.61
CA LYS A 259 -0.09 11.68 -28.15
C LYS A 259 -1.31 10.76 -28.19
N LYS A 260 -2.09 10.72 -27.12
CA LYS A 260 -3.29 9.85 -27.01
C LYS A 260 -4.39 10.21 -28.00
N TYR A 261 -4.64 11.51 -28.21
CA TYR A 261 -5.70 11.99 -29.09
C TYR A 261 -5.25 12.20 -30.54
N GLY A 262 -3.94 12.06 -30.83
CA GLY A 262 -3.39 12.28 -32.16
C GLY A 262 -3.55 13.72 -32.67
N LYS A 263 -3.77 14.68 -31.77
CA LYS A 263 -3.96 16.11 -32.08
C LYS A 263 -3.27 16.97 -31.05
N LYS A 264 -2.93 18.21 -31.42
CA LYS A 264 -2.39 19.19 -30.48
C LYS A 264 -3.47 19.54 -29.44
N VAL A 265 -3.19 19.25 -28.18
CA VAL A 265 -4.05 19.62 -27.05
C VAL A 265 -3.50 20.90 -26.44
N THR A 266 -4.38 21.85 -26.14
CA THR A 266 -4.02 23.09 -25.46
C THR A 266 -4.26 22.98 -23.95
N LYS A 267 -3.70 23.92 -23.19
CA LYS A 267 -3.92 24.03 -21.75
C LYS A 267 -5.41 24.24 -21.40
N GLU A 268 -6.10 25.06 -22.19
CA GLU A 268 -7.54 25.31 -22.01
C GLU A 268 -8.39 24.07 -22.28
N ASP A 269 -8.00 23.23 -23.25
CA ASP A 269 -8.65 21.93 -23.46
C ASP A 269 -8.54 21.05 -22.21
N CYS A 270 -7.36 21.01 -21.57
CA CYS A 270 -7.16 20.27 -20.33
C CYS A 270 -8.04 20.80 -19.19
N TYR A 271 -8.16 22.12 -19.04
CA TYR A 271 -9.03 22.75 -18.05
C TYR A 271 -10.51 22.39 -18.29
N ASN A 272 -10.96 22.42 -19.53
CA ASN A 272 -12.32 22.04 -19.88
C ASN A 272 -12.62 20.56 -19.63
N ASP A 273 -11.65 19.67 -19.87
CA ASP A 273 -11.78 18.25 -19.50
C ASP A 273 -11.96 18.08 -17.99
N ILE A 274 -11.17 18.80 -17.17
CA ILE A 274 -11.28 18.76 -15.72
C ILE A 274 -12.65 19.27 -15.27
N ARG A 275 -13.11 20.42 -15.78
CA ARG A 275 -14.46 20.97 -15.52
C ARG A 275 -15.56 19.97 -15.84
N LYS A 276 -15.43 19.24 -16.96
CA LYS A 276 -16.38 18.18 -17.34
C LYS A 276 -16.38 17.04 -16.32
N LYS A 277 -15.20 16.59 -15.87
CA LYS A 277 -15.07 15.55 -14.84
C LYS A 277 -15.61 15.99 -13.49
N ILE A 278 -15.42 17.26 -13.11
CA ILE A 278 -16.01 17.84 -11.90
C ILE A 278 -17.54 17.76 -11.96
N LYS A 279 -18.16 18.18 -13.08
CA LYS A 279 -19.62 18.10 -13.27
C LYS A 279 -20.15 16.66 -13.20
N GLN A 280 -19.37 15.69 -13.69
CA GLN A 280 -19.77 14.27 -13.67
C GLN A 280 -19.64 13.62 -12.29
N LYS A 281 -18.57 13.91 -11.54
CA LYS A 281 -18.33 13.31 -10.23
C LYS A 281 -19.04 14.04 -9.08
N GLY A 282 -19.16 15.37 -9.17
CA GLY A 282 -19.67 16.21 -8.09
C GLY A 282 -18.82 16.11 -6.82
N GLY A 283 -19.45 16.32 -5.66
CA GLY A 283 -18.81 16.16 -4.35
C GLY A 283 -17.86 17.29 -3.98
N LYS A 284 -16.65 16.94 -3.50
CA LYS A 284 -15.64 17.91 -3.02
C LYS A 284 -14.73 18.46 -4.12
N ASN A 285 -15.01 18.12 -5.38
CA ASN A 285 -14.22 18.56 -6.53
C ASN A 285 -14.69 19.96 -6.94
N LYS A 286 -13.80 20.95 -6.87
CA LYS A 286 -14.15 22.36 -7.12
C LYS A 286 -13.03 23.11 -7.85
N GLU A 287 -13.45 24.07 -8.69
CA GLU A 287 -12.60 25.09 -9.31
C GLU A 287 -12.69 26.38 -8.49
N PHE A 288 -11.54 27.00 -8.26
CA PHE A 288 -11.34 28.23 -7.49
C PHE A 288 -10.61 29.27 -8.33
N ARG A 289 -10.74 30.53 -7.93
CA ARG A 289 -9.98 31.67 -8.45
C ARG A 289 -8.80 31.97 -7.55
N THR A 290 -7.82 32.70 -8.06
CA THR A 290 -6.63 33.09 -7.29
C THR A 290 -7.01 33.96 -6.09
N ALA A 291 -8.04 34.79 -6.22
CA ALA A 291 -8.60 35.58 -5.14
C ALA A 291 -9.22 34.76 -3.99
N ASP A 292 -9.52 33.47 -4.21
CA ASP A 292 -10.04 32.59 -3.16
C ASP A 292 -8.93 32.12 -2.18
N PHE A 293 -7.66 32.38 -2.53
CA PHE A 293 -6.49 32.01 -1.74
C PHE A 293 -5.83 33.23 -1.10
N SER A 294 -5.19 33.03 0.05
CA SER A 294 -4.31 34.04 0.64
C SER A 294 -3.12 34.33 -0.30
N GLU A 295 -2.73 35.60 -0.39
CA GLU A 295 -1.59 36.07 -1.20
C GLU A 295 -0.28 35.34 -0.88
N LYS A 296 -0.13 34.84 0.36
CA LYS A 296 1.03 34.05 0.79
C LYS A 296 1.16 32.72 0.06
N TYR A 297 0.07 32.14 -0.44
CA TYR A 297 0.09 30.79 -1.00
C TYR A 297 1.01 30.67 -2.21
N LEU A 298 1.01 31.68 -3.09
CA LEU A 298 1.88 31.70 -4.26
C LEU A 298 3.36 31.81 -3.86
N ILE A 299 3.65 32.65 -2.87
CA ILE A 299 5.02 32.86 -2.34
C ILE A 299 5.52 31.54 -1.75
N ASP A 300 4.75 30.94 -0.86
CA ASP A 300 5.07 29.68 -0.20
C ASP A 300 5.31 28.54 -1.21
N LEU A 301 4.50 28.44 -2.27
CA LEU A 301 4.72 27.48 -3.36
C LEU A 301 6.01 27.73 -4.15
N GLN A 302 6.38 29.00 -4.36
CA GLN A 302 7.61 29.37 -5.07
C GLN A 302 8.84 29.00 -4.25
N GLU A 303 8.82 29.21 -2.93
CA GLU A 303 9.89 28.79 -2.03
C GLU A 303 10.12 27.27 -2.08
N ASP A 304 9.04 26.47 -1.96
CA ASP A 304 9.12 25.02 -2.13
C ASP A 304 9.68 24.64 -3.52
N LYS A 305 9.26 25.34 -4.57
CA LYS A 305 9.68 25.07 -5.95
C LYS A 305 11.17 25.32 -6.16
N GLU A 306 11.73 26.37 -5.58
CA GLU A 306 13.17 26.66 -5.65
C GLU A 306 13.99 25.54 -5.01
N ILE A 307 13.59 25.07 -3.84
CA ILE A 307 14.26 23.95 -3.16
C ILE A 307 14.16 22.68 -4.02
N ILE A 308 12.97 22.36 -4.55
CA ILE A 308 12.78 21.19 -5.42
C ILE A 308 13.66 21.29 -6.67
N ASP A 309 13.75 22.45 -7.31
CA ASP A 309 14.55 22.66 -8.52
C ASP A 309 16.04 22.48 -8.27
N VAL A 310 16.54 22.97 -7.15
CA VAL A 310 17.94 22.77 -6.73
C VAL A 310 18.20 21.28 -6.49
N LEU A 311 17.33 20.60 -5.75
CA LEU A 311 17.48 19.17 -5.50
C LEU A 311 17.44 18.35 -6.80
N CYS A 312 16.51 18.63 -7.72
CA CYS A 312 16.45 17.98 -9.04
C CYS A 312 17.79 18.12 -9.76
N LYS A 313 18.31 19.36 -9.86
CA LYS A 313 19.58 19.64 -10.56
C LYS A 313 20.77 18.94 -9.90
N ARG A 314 20.80 18.84 -8.56
CA ARG A 314 21.88 18.15 -7.85
C ARG A 314 21.82 16.65 -8.09
N TRP A 315 20.65 16.03 -7.95
CA TRP A 315 20.47 14.59 -8.16
C TRP A 315 20.65 14.17 -9.62
N ASP A 316 20.34 15.03 -10.59
CA ASP A 316 20.58 14.77 -12.01
C ASP A 316 22.08 14.65 -12.35
N ARG A 317 22.99 15.18 -11.52
CA ARG A 317 24.45 15.08 -11.74
C ARG A 317 25.03 13.72 -11.33
N PHE A 318 24.37 13.01 -10.42
CA PHE A 318 24.83 11.71 -9.90
C PHE A 318 24.15 10.58 -10.63
N ASN A 319 24.87 9.82 -11.45
CA ASN A 319 24.29 8.65 -12.15
C ASN A 319 24.58 7.33 -11.47
N ASP A 320 25.51 7.31 -10.51
CA ASP A 320 25.94 6.08 -9.85
C ASP A 320 24.98 5.71 -8.71
N ASP A 321 24.58 4.43 -8.67
CA ASP A 321 23.72 3.86 -7.63
C ASP A 321 24.48 2.69 -6.97
N PRO A 322 25.33 2.96 -5.96
CA PRO A 322 26.13 1.94 -5.27
C PRO A 322 25.25 0.85 -4.65
N LYS A 323 24.00 1.17 -4.31
CA LYS A 323 23.05 0.19 -3.77
C LYS A 323 22.63 -0.81 -4.84
N LEU A 324 22.31 -0.32 -6.04
CA LEU A 324 22.02 -1.18 -7.20
C LEU A 324 23.23 -2.02 -7.61
N ASP A 325 24.42 -1.45 -7.55
CA ASP A 325 25.67 -2.15 -7.89
C ASP A 325 25.94 -3.32 -6.93
N VAL A 326 25.83 -3.07 -5.62
CA VAL A 326 25.94 -4.12 -4.61
C VAL A 326 24.86 -5.17 -4.81
N PHE A 327 23.61 -4.76 -5.02
CA PHE A 327 22.51 -5.71 -5.23
C PHE A 327 22.76 -6.61 -6.44
N THR A 328 23.19 -6.04 -7.57
CA THR A 328 23.51 -6.78 -8.79
C THR A 328 24.65 -7.77 -8.56
N ARG A 329 25.69 -7.36 -7.84
CA ARG A 329 26.80 -8.25 -7.48
C ARG A 329 26.34 -9.42 -6.60
N GLU A 330 25.55 -9.13 -5.57
CA GLU A 330 25.07 -10.11 -4.59
C GLU A 330 24.06 -11.10 -5.18
N ILE A 331 23.30 -10.70 -6.21
CA ILE A 331 22.46 -11.63 -6.98
C ILE A 331 23.30 -12.81 -7.47
N TYR A 332 24.42 -12.54 -8.14
CA TYR A 332 25.23 -13.59 -8.76
C TYR A 332 26.15 -14.31 -7.75
N GLN A 333 26.67 -13.60 -6.76
CA GLN A 333 27.65 -14.16 -5.82
C GLN A 333 27.00 -14.94 -4.66
N THR A 334 25.87 -14.44 -4.15
CA THR A 334 25.30 -14.93 -2.88
C THR A 334 23.89 -15.47 -3.08
N LEU A 335 22.98 -14.70 -3.68
CA LEU A 335 21.55 -15.02 -3.66
C LEU A 335 21.18 -16.22 -4.55
N PHE A 336 21.93 -16.47 -5.62
CA PHE A 336 21.79 -17.66 -6.48
C PHE A 336 22.73 -18.82 -6.12
N ASN A 337 23.45 -18.75 -5.00
CA ASN A 337 24.25 -19.87 -4.53
C ASN A 337 23.35 -21.11 -4.35
N LYS A 338 23.75 -22.26 -4.92
CA LYS A 338 22.95 -23.50 -4.93
C LYS A 338 22.61 -24.00 -3.53
N GLU A 339 23.51 -23.81 -2.56
CA GLU A 339 23.27 -24.18 -1.16
C GLU A 339 22.15 -23.34 -0.50
N ILE A 340 21.89 -22.15 -1.05
CA ILE A 340 20.87 -21.22 -0.54
C ILE A 340 19.58 -21.32 -1.37
N ASN A 341 19.71 -21.31 -2.70
CA ASN A 341 18.60 -21.12 -3.64
C ASN A 341 18.07 -22.43 -4.26
N ASN A 342 18.72 -23.58 -4.03
CA ASN A 342 18.22 -24.89 -4.45
C ASN A 342 18.98 -26.05 -3.77
N PRO A 343 18.90 -26.19 -2.44
CA PRO A 343 19.74 -27.16 -1.72
C PRO A 343 19.42 -28.62 -2.05
N ASN A 344 18.26 -28.89 -2.65
CA ASN A 344 17.83 -30.25 -3.02
C ASN A 344 17.98 -30.55 -4.52
N GLY A 345 18.31 -29.57 -5.35
CA GLY A 345 18.54 -29.76 -6.79
C GLY A 345 17.28 -29.98 -7.66
N TYR A 346 16.12 -30.26 -7.07
CA TYR A 346 14.92 -30.64 -7.84
C TYR A 346 14.22 -29.48 -8.54
N ASP A 347 14.24 -28.28 -7.94
CA ASP A 347 13.52 -27.12 -8.46
C ASP A 347 14.45 -26.16 -9.20
N LYS A 348 13.90 -25.32 -10.09
CA LYS A 348 14.67 -24.21 -10.65
C LYS A 348 14.93 -23.16 -9.56
N PRO A 349 16.15 -22.59 -9.47
CA PRO A 349 16.43 -21.45 -8.59
C PRO A 349 15.43 -20.31 -8.82
N LYS A 350 14.92 -19.74 -7.74
CA LYS A 350 13.99 -18.60 -7.75
C LYS A 350 14.44 -17.54 -6.76
N LEU A 351 14.33 -16.29 -7.15
CA LEU A 351 14.51 -15.13 -6.28
C LEU A 351 13.21 -14.32 -6.30
N VAL A 352 12.73 -13.95 -5.12
CA VAL A 352 11.57 -13.05 -4.97
C VAL A 352 12.11 -11.72 -4.47
N ILE A 353 11.96 -10.68 -5.29
CA ILE A 353 12.42 -9.32 -4.98
C ILE A 353 11.18 -8.50 -4.62
N PHE A 354 11.21 -7.86 -3.46
CA PHE A 354 10.21 -6.89 -3.05
C PHE A 354 10.76 -5.49 -3.29
N THR A 355 10.01 -4.67 -4.01
CA THR A 355 10.29 -3.25 -4.17
C THR A 355 9.07 -2.42 -3.79
N GLU A 356 9.28 -1.26 -3.18
CA GLU A 356 8.21 -0.35 -2.77
C GLU A 356 7.68 0.49 -3.94
N ALA A 357 8.43 0.62 -5.04
CA ALA A 357 8.05 1.44 -6.19
C ALA A 357 8.17 0.70 -7.52
N LEU A 358 7.15 0.87 -8.38
CA LEU A 358 7.16 0.38 -9.76
C LEU A 358 8.32 0.96 -10.58
N ALA A 359 8.73 2.19 -10.27
CA ALA A 359 9.86 2.85 -10.91
C ALA A 359 11.19 2.12 -10.71
N THR A 360 11.31 1.33 -9.64
CA THR A 360 12.50 0.51 -9.36
C THR A 360 12.52 -0.80 -10.18
N LEU A 361 11.43 -1.15 -10.89
CA LEU A 361 11.39 -2.33 -11.76
C LEU A 361 11.92 -2.05 -13.17
N GLN A 362 12.01 -0.77 -13.54
CA GLN A 362 12.57 -0.32 -14.83
C GLN A 362 14.08 -0.24 -14.70
#